data_AF-A0A967IKV0-F1
#
_entry.id   AF-A0A967IKV0-F1
#
_cell.length_a   1.000
_cell.length_b   1.000
_cell.length_c   1.000
_cell.angle_alpha   90.00
_cell.angle_beta   90.00
_cell.angle_gamma   90.00
#
_symmetry.space_group_name_H-M   'P 1'
#
loop_
_entity.id
_entity.type
_entity.pdbx_description
1 polymer ?
#
loop_
_entity_poly.entity_id
_entity_poly.type
_entity_poly.pdbx_seq_one_letter_code
_entity_poly.pdbx_strand_id
1 'polypeptide(L)'
;FIDIAGPVGLARHEEDFGQTFAVWGIPQGNFLTLPVLGPQTVRSAVGWPLDFLSKPLFWIETPTEFLALVGVDIVDTRARLAPAIRLRDETAFDPYIFTREAFLQQRLNLIYDGNPPIRDLEELELLEQERLLEEPQGEGNIQ
;
A
#
# COMPACT_ATOMS: atom_id res chain seq x y z
N PHE A 1 -7.87 14.17 -22.92
CA PHE A 1 -6.52 14.76 -23.00
C PHE A 1 -5.54 13.71 -23.47
N ILE A 2 -4.39 14.11 -24.00
CA ILE A 2 -3.34 13.22 -24.53
C ILE A 2 -2.17 13.22 -23.54
N ASP A 3 -1.68 12.03 -23.19
CA ASP A 3 -0.46 11.89 -22.40
C ASP A 3 0.77 12.09 -23.30
N ILE A 4 1.51 13.16 -23.04
CA ILE A 4 2.77 13.47 -23.74
C ILE A 4 3.97 12.93 -22.96
N ALA A 5 3.82 12.70 -21.65
CA ALA A 5 4.90 12.32 -20.74
C ALA A 5 5.39 10.88 -21.00
N GLY A 6 4.46 9.94 -21.20
CA GLY A 6 4.80 8.55 -21.53
C GLY A 6 5.70 8.41 -22.77
N PRO A 7 5.33 8.99 -23.93
CA PRO A 7 6.14 8.92 -25.15
C PRO A 7 7.54 9.55 -25.05
N VAL A 8 7.76 10.51 -24.14
CA VAL A 8 9.08 11.13 -23.93
C VAL A 8 9.92 10.43 -22.86
N GLY A 9 9.48 9.26 -22.38
CA GLY A 9 10.23 8.42 -21.45
C GLY A 9 10.07 8.79 -19.98
N LEU A 10 9.07 9.59 -19.62
CA LEU A 10 8.78 9.89 -18.22
C LEU A 10 7.84 8.84 -17.64
N ALA A 11 8.34 8.05 -16.70
CA ALA A 11 7.54 7.09 -15.96
C ALA A 11 6.58 7.82 -15.01
N ARG A 12 5.36 7.30 -14.89
CA ARG A 12 4.38 7.77 -13.92
C ARG A 12 4.64 7.09 -12.58
N HIS A 13 4.74 7.89 -11.53
CA HIS A 13 4.84 7.42 -10.14
C HIS A 13 3.61 7.93 -9.36
N GLU A 14 3.02 7.08 -8.54
CA GLU A 14 1.92 7.45 -7.64
C GLU A 14 2.41 7.40 -6.20
N GLU A 15 2.77 8.57 -5.68
CA GLU A 15 3.30 8.76 -4.33
C GLU A 15 2.31 9.44 -3.40
N ASP A 16 2.43 9.12 -2.11
CA ASP A 16 1.64 9.72 -1.04
C ASP A 16 2.46 9.89 0.25
N PHE A 17 1.94 10.68 1.19
CA PHE A 17 2.60 10.94 2.47
C PHE A 17 2.75 9.70 3.33
N GLY A 18 1.89 8.70 3.18
CA GLY A 18 2.03 7.41 3.86
C GLY A 18 3.24 6.59 3.38
N GLN A 19 3.67 6.76 2.12
CA GLN A 19 4.91 6.20 1.57
C GLN A 19 6.11 7.00 2.06
N THR A 20 6.03 8.33 2.01
CA THR A 20 7.05 9.23 2.59
C THR A 20 7.34 8.87 4.05
N PHE A 21 6.30 8.68 4.85
CA PHE A 21 6.43 8.27 6.25
C PHE A 21 7.03 6.87 6.43
N ALA A 22 6.85 5.97 5.45
CA ALA A 22 7.50 4.66 5.46
C ALA A 22 9.02 4.80 5.35
N VAL A 23 9.48 5.64 4.42
CA VAL A 23 10.91 5.94 4.22
C VAL A 23 11.52 6.59 5.46
N TRP A 24 10.75 7.38 6.20
CA TRP A 24 11.16 7.98 7.47
C TRP A 24 11.10 7.02 8.67
N GLY A 25 10.79 5.74 8.45
CA GLY A 25 10.78 4.72 9.49
C GLY A 25 9.54 4.72 10.38
N ILE A 26 8.48 5.46 10.03
CA ILE A 26 7.22 5.39 10.79
C ILE A 26 6.59 4.03 10.50
N PRO A 27 6.27 3.22 11.54
CA PRO A 27 5.70 1.90 11.35
C PRO A 27 4.31 1.99 10.71
N GLN A 28 3.95 0.95 9.95
CA GLN A 28 2.68 0.91 9.24
C GLN A 28 1.45 1.03 10.17
N GLY A 29 1.52 0.36 11.33
CA GLY A 29 0.38 0.15 12.22
C GLY A 29 -0.67 -0.81 11.65
N ASN A 30 -1.82 -0.84 12.32
CA ASN A 30 -2.91 -1.76 11.98
C ASN A 30 -3.51 -1.46 10.60
N PHE A 31 -4.07 -2.50 9.99
CA PHE A 31 -4.95 -2.37 8.84
C PHE A 31 -6.36 -1.99 9.30
N LEU A 32 -7.00 -1.09 8.58
CA LEU A 32 -8.39 -0.72 8.79
C LEU A 32 -9.05 -0.41 7.44
N THR A 33 -10.37 -0.57 7.37
CA THR A 33 -11.17 -0.16 6.22
C THR A 33 -11.98 1.06 6.59
N LEU A 34 -11.67 2.19 5.96
CA LEU A 34 -12.36 3.45 6.21
C LEU A 34 -13.60 3.57 5.32
N PRO A 35 -14.70 4.16 5.82
CA PRO A 35 -15.83 4.52 4.98
C PRO A 35 -15.38 5.43 3.83
N VAL A 36 -15.85 5.15 2.61
CA VAL A 36 -15.52 5.88 1.36
C VAL A 36 -14.07 5.72 0.90
N LEU A 37 -13.08 5.88 1.78
CA LEU A 37 -11.65 5.81 1.44
C LEU A 37 -11.14 4.38 1.20
N GLY A 38 -11.81 3.37 1.77
CA GLY A 38 -11.48 1.97 1.57
C GLY A 38 -10.33 1.45 2.45
N PRO A 39 -9.62 0.39 2.00
CA PRO A 39 -8.51 -0.22 2.72
C PRO A 39 -7.36 0.77 2.99
N GLN A 40 -6.92 0.86 4.24
CA GLN A 40 -5.86 1.78 4.68
C GLN A 40 -5.01 1.16 5.80
N THR A 41 -3.82 1.73 6.00
CA THR A 41 -3.02 1.51 7.22
C THR A 41 -3.13 2.72 8.13
N VAL A 42 -2.89 2.57 9.44
CA VAL A 42 -2.91 3.72 10.37
C VAL A 42 -1.98 4.83 9.89
N ARG A 43 -0.74 4.49 9.47
CA ARG A 43 0.21 5.47 8.93
C ARG A 43 -0.33 6.23 7.71
N SER A 44 -0.91 5.49 6.76
CA SER A 44 -1.43 6.10 5.52
C SER A 44 -2.68 6.94 5.79
N ALA A 45 -3.55 6.49 6.70
CA ALA A 45 -4.73 7.26 7.12
C ALA A 45 -4.36 8.59 7.78
N VAL A 46 -3.25 8.63 8.55
CA VAL A 46 -2.72 9.88 9.14
C VAL A 46 -2.06 10.77 8.09
N GLY A 47 -1.47 10.21 7.03
CA GLY A 47 -0.91 10.95 5.90
C GLY A 47 -1.98 11.55 4.97
N TRP A 48 -3.15 10.91 4.88
CA TRP A 48 -4.20 11.27 3.94
C TRP A 48 -4.62 12.76 3.93
N PRO A 49 -4.75 13.47 5.07
CA PRO A 49 -5.05 14.91 5.05
C PRO A 49 -3.99 15.72 4.30
N LEU A 50 -2.70 15.35 4.43
CA LEU A 50 -1.61 16.03 3.71
C LEU A 50 -1.69 15.74 2.21
N ASP A 51 -2.02 14.50 1.83
CA ASP A 51 -2.28 14.12 0.44
C ASP A 51 -3.46 14.87 -0.15
N PHE A 52 -4.49 15.13 0.65
CA PHE A 52 -5.66 15.86 0.22
C PHE A 52 -5.33 17.33 -0.03
N LEU A 53 -4.55 17.97 0.86
CA LEU A 53 -4.11 19.36 0.72
C LEU A 53 -3.14 19.58 -0.45
N SER A 54 -2.33 18.57 -0.80
CA SER A 54 -1.38 18.65 -1.91
C SER A 54 -2.03 18.54 -3.29
N LYS A 55 -3.26 18.01 -3.38
CA LYS A 55 -3.99 17.87 -4.64
C LYS A 55 -4.46 19.24 -5.15
N PRO A 56 -4.24 19.56 -6.45
CA PRO A 56 -4.79 20.79 -7.06
C PRO A 56 -6.31 20.91 -6.89
N LEU A 57 -7.01 19.78 -6.83
CA LEU A 57 -8.46 19.70 -6.62
C LEU A 57 -8.92 20.43 -5.35
N PHE A 58 -8.13 20.41 -4.27
CA PHE A 58 -8.46 21.07 -3.01
C PHE A 58 -8.53 22.60 -3.13
N TRP A 59 -7.81 23.17 -4.11
CA TRP A 59 -7.69 24.62 -4.29
C TRP A 59 -8.77 25.20 -5.21
N ILE A 60 -9.75 24.40 -5.65
CA ILE A 60 -10.91 24.88 -6.40
C ILE A 60 -11.87 25.57 -5.43
N GLU A 61 -12.05 26.88 -5.62
CA GLU A 61 -12.87 27.70 -4.71
C GLU A 61 -14.38 27.44 -4.86
N THR A 62 -14.83 26.99 -6.03
CA THR A 62 -16.25 26.74 -6.32
C THR A 62 -16.71 25.41 -5.71
N PRO A 63 -17.60 25.40 -4.70
CA PRO A 63 -17.98 24.16 -4.01
C PRO A 63 -18.71 23.17 -4.93
N THR A 64 -19.50 23.67 -5.88
CA THR A 64 -20.24 22.82 -6.82
C THR A 64 -19.30 22.09 -7.78
N GLU A 65 -18.28 22.76 -8.30
CA GLU A 65 -17.29 22.16 -9.22
C GLU A 65 -16.41 21.16 -8.47
N PHE A 66 -15.96 21.53 -7.26
CA PHE A 66 -15.24 20.63 -6.37
C PHE A 66 -16.01 19.34 -6.11
N LEU A 67 -17.28 19.45 -5.67
CA LEU A 67 -18.12 18.27 -5.39
C LEU A 67 -18.39 17.45 -6.65
N ALA A 68 -18.60 18.09 -7.81
CA ALA A 68 -18.78 17.40 -9.07
C ALA A 68 -17.54 16.59 -9.46
N LEU A 69 -16.35 17.18 -9.36
CA LEU A 69 -15.08 16.52 -9.69
C LEU A 69 -14.76 15.38 -8.72
N VAL A 70 -14.97 15.59 -7.41
CA VAL A 70 -14.83 14.52 -6.40
C VAL A 70 -15.81 13.38 -6.70
N GLY A 71 -17.07 13.69 -7.04
CA GLY A 71 -18.06 12.68 -7.40
C GLY A 71 -17.64 11.85 -8.61
N VAL A 72 -17.10 12.51 -9.65
CA VAL A 72 -16.57 11.82 -10.83
C VAL A 72 -15.39 10.92 -10.46
N ASP A 73 -14.43 11.40 -9.67
CA ASP A 73 -13.26 10.62 -9.25
C ASP A 73 -13.64 9.37 -8.44
N ILE A 74 -14.64 9.48 -7.55
CA ILE A 74 -15.17 8.34 -6.80
C ILE A 74 -15.76 7.29 -7.73
N VAL A 75 -16.60 7.71 -8.68
CA VAL A 75 -17.24 6.79 -9.64
C VAL A 75 -16.21 6.12 -10.54
N ASP A 76 -15.24 6.89 -11.04
CA ASP A 76 -14.16 6.44 -11.91
C ASP A 76 -13.24 5.44 -11.18
N THR A 77 -12.85 5.75 -9.94
CA THR A 77 -12.09 4.82 -9.08
C THR A 77 -12.84 3.52 -8.85
N ARG A 78 -14.13 3.58 -8.51
CA ARG A 78 -14.96 2.38 -8.36
C ARG A 78 -15.03 1.58 -9.65
N ALA A 79 -15.17 2.24 -10.79
CA ALA A 79 -15.24 1.58 -12.09
C ALA A 79 -13.93 0.84 -12.41
N ARG A 80 -12.78 1.47 -12.16
CA ARG A 80 -11.45 0.84 -12.29
C ARG A 80 -11.27 -0.37 -11.39
N LEU A 81 -11.80 -0.32 -10.17
CA LEU A 81 -11.70 -1.42 -9.20
C LEU A 81 -12.73 -2.54 -9.43
N ALA A 82 -13.75 -2.32 -10.25
CA ALA A 82 -14.82 -3.30 -10.45
C ALA A 82 -14.35 -4.71 -10.86
N PRO A 83 -13.33 -4.88 -11.75
CA PRO A 83 -12.81 -6.21 -12.06
C PRO A 83 -12.15 -6.91 -10.86
N ALA A 84 -11.35 -6.17 -10.07
CA ALA A 84 -10.70 -6.71 -8.89
C ALA A 84 -11.71 -7.10 -7.79
N ILE A 85 -12.77 -6.30 -7.64
CA ILE A 85 -13.88 -6.60 -6.73
C ILE A 85 -14.59 -7.89 -7.14
N ARG A 86 -14.92 -8.05 -8.43
CA ARG A 86 -15.54 -9.29 -8.93
C ARG A 86 -14.67 -10.51 -8.70
N LEU A 87 -13.36 -10.41 -9.01
CA LEU A 87 -12.42 -11.49 -8.76
C LEU A 87 -12.42 -11.91 -7.29
N ARG A 88 -12.30 -10.93 -6.37
CA ARG A 88 -12.38 -11.19 -4.93
C ARG A 88 -13.70 -11.91 -4.58
N ASP A 89 -14.83 -11.39 -5.03
CA ASP A 89 -16.14 -11.91 -4.66
C ASP A 89 -16.40 -13.32 -5.21
N GLU A 90 -15.75 -13.70 -6.31
CA GLU A 90 -15.85 -15.03 -6.92
C GLU A 90 -14.86 -16.05 -6.33
N THR A 91 -13.63 -15.63 -5.97
CA THR A 91 -12.55 -16.55 -5.58
C THR A 91 -12.23 -16.58 -4.08
N ALA A 92 -12.51 -15.50 -3.36
CA ALA A 92 -12.08 -15.38 -1.98
C ALA A 92 -13.02 -16.14 -1.04
N PHE A 93 -12.46 -17.02 -0.22
CA PHE A 93 -13.18 -17.65 0.89
C PHE A 93 -13.56 -16.61 1.96
N ASP A 94 -12.65 -15.68 2.26
CA ASP A 94 -12.90 -14.51 3.13
C ASP A 94 -12.51 -13.23 2.38
N PRO A 95 -13.50 -12.42 1.94
CA PRO A 95 -13.25 -11.19 1.21
C PRO A 95 -12.44 -10.15 1.99
N TYR A 96 -12.58 -10.10 3.33
CA TYR A 96 -11.87 -9.14 4.16
C TYR A 96 -10.39 -9.49 4.25
N ILE A 97 -10.08 -10.75 4.57
CA ILE A 97 -8.70 -11.24 4.64
C ILE A 97 -8.02 -11.08 3.28
N PHE A 98 -8.68 -11.51 2.20
CA PHE A 98 -8.13 -11.39 0.85
C PHE A 98 -7.82 -9.93 0.49
N THR A 99 -8.75 -9.01 0.75
CA THR A 99 -8.55 -7.58 0.47
C THR A 99 -7.39 -7.02 1.29
N ARG A 100 -7.29 -7.40 2.57
CA ARG A 100 -6.20 -6.95 3.44
C ARG A 100 -4.85 -7.40 2.91
N GLU A 101 -4.66 -8.69 2.63
CA GLU A 101 -3.36 -9.21 2.18
C GLU A 101 -2.96 -8.61 0.83
N ALA A 102 -3.89 -8.55 -0.11
CA ALA A 102 -3.65 -7.92 -1.41
C ALA A 102 -3.26 -6.44 -1.26
N PHE A 103 -3.96 -5.69 -0.41
CA PHE A 103 -3.64 -4.29 -0.12
C PHE A 103 -2.26 -4.14 0.53
N LEU A 104 -1.91 -4.96 1.53
CA LEU A 104 -0.62 -4.89 2.21
C LEU A 104 0.54 -5.24 1.29
N GLN A 105 0.37 -6.26 0.43
CA GLN A 105 1.35 -6.61 -0.58
C GLN A 105 1.54 -5.48 -1.60
N GLN A 106 0.44 -4.92 -2.12
CA GLN A 106 0.49 -3.76 -3.01
C GLN A 106 1.17 -2.56 -2.35
N ARG A 107 0.88 -2.32 -1.06
CA ARG A 107 1.45 -1.19 -0.32
C ARG A 107 2.95 -1.33 -0.13
N LEU A 108 3.42 -2.53 0.20
CA LEU A 108 4.84 -2.83 0.28
C LEU A 108 5.51 -2.61 -1.08
N ASN A 109 4.87 -3.09 -2.16
CA ASN A 109 5.37 -2.89 -3.51
C ASN A 109 5.53 -1.40 -3.88
N LEU A 110 4.55 -0.56 -3.52
CA LEU A 110 4.61 0.88 -3.78
C LEU A 110 5.75 1.56 -3.01
N ILE A 111 5.92 1.25 -1.72
CA ILE A 111 7.00 1.81 -0.88
C ILE A 111 8.40 1.53 -1.43
N TYR A 112 8.56 0.40 -2.15
CA TYR A 112 9.84 -0.03 -2.71
C TYR A 112 9.89 0.09 -4.24
N ASP A 113 9.08 0.98 -4.84
CA ASP A 113 9.11 1.26 -6.29
C ASP A 113 8.99 0.01 -7.20
N GLY A 114 8.22 -0.99 -6.77
CA GLY A 114 8.06 -2.24 -7.51
C GLY A 114 9.08 -3.34 -7.19
N ASN A 115 10.02 -3.08 -6.27
CA ASN A 115 11.07 -4.02 -5.88
C ASN A 115 11.13 -4.26 -4.36
N PRO A 116 10.04 -4.80 -3.76
CA PRO A 116 10.01 -5.07 -2.33
C PRO A 116 11.00 -6.18 -1.93
N PRO A 117 11.56 -6.13 -0.71
CA PRO A 117 12.37 -7.23 -0.18
C PRO A 117 11.54 -8.51 -0.09
N ILE A 118 12.18 -9.67 -0.33
CA ILE A 118 11.52 -10.97 -0.26
C ILE A 118 11.26 -11.30 1.20
N ARG A 119 10.01 -11.10 1.62
CA ARG A 119 9.55 -11.20 3.01
C ARG A 119 9.86 -12.55 3.66
N ASP A 120 9.72 -13.63 2.89
CA ASP A 120 9.93 -14.99 3.39
C ASP A 120 11.42 -15.30 3.60
N LEU A 121 12.32 -14.74 2.79
CA LEU A 121 13.76 -15.01 2.94
C LEU A 121 14.36 -14.25 4.11
N GLU A 122 13.97 -12.99 4.34
CA GLU A 122 14.43 -12.24 5.51
C GLU A 122 13.88 -12.83 6.82
N GLU A 123 12.59 -13.23 6.88
CA GLU A 123 12.07 -13.94 8.05
C GLU A 123 12.79 -15.29 8.26
N LEU A 124 13.05 -16.05 7.20
CA LEU A 124 13.79 -17.30 7.31
C LEU A 124 15.25 -17.09 7.72
N GLU A 125 15.93 -16.07 7.21
CA GLU A 125 17.31 -15.71 7.58
C GLU A 125 17.38 -15.24 9.03
N LEU A 126 16.43 -14.42 9.48
CA LEU A 126 16.34 -13.97 10.87
C LEU A 126 16.03 -15.14 11.81
N LEU A 127 15.12 -16.04 11.43
CA LEU A 127 14.79 -17.23 12.19
C LEU A 127 15.94 -18.24 12.18
N GLU A 128 16.67 -18.39 11.08
CA GLU A 128 17.89 -19.21 11.01
C GLU A 128 18.99 -18.62 11.88
N GLN A 129 19.15 -17.30 11.88
CA GLN A 129 20.12 -16.61 12.70
C GLN A 129 19.77 -16.70 14.19
N GLU A 130 18.50 -16.55 14.57
CA GLU A 130 18.02 -16.83 15.94
C GLU A 130 18.24 -18.29 16.32
N ARG A 131 17.93 -19.25 15.42
CA ARG A 131 18.17 -20.68 15.67
C ARG A 131 19.65 -21.00 15.92
N LEU A 132 20.54 -20.31 15.20
CA LEU A 132 22.00 -20.46 15.34
C LEU A 132 22.55 -19.80 16.61
N LEU A 133 21.84 -18.80 17.14
CA LEU A 133 22.15 -18.15 18.42
C LEU A 133 21.54 -18.91 19.62
N GLU A 134 20.44 -19.63 19.42
CA GLU A 134 19.74 -20.41 20.45
C GLU A 134 20.29 -21.83 20.63
N GLU A 135 20.99 -22.41 19.65
CA GLU A 135 21.75 -23.65 19.88
C GLU A 135 22.94 -23.35 20.79
N PRO A 136 22.94 -23.80 22.07
CA PRO A 136 24.18 -23.78 22.83
C PRO A 136 25.15 -24.70 22.08
N GLN A 137 26.39 -24.23 21.91
CA GLN A 137 27.54 -25.05 21.52
C GLN A 137 27.67 -26.21 22.51
N GLY A 138 26.88 -27.27 22.28
CA GLY A 138 26.74 -28.42 23.14
C GLY A 138 27.28 -29.64 22.42
N GLU A 139 28.31 -30.22 23.02
CA GLU A 139 28.81 -31.58 22.76
C GLU A 139 29.76 -31.76 21.57
N GLY A 140 30.86 -31.02 21.61
CA GLY A 140 32.14 -31.60 21.20
C GLY A 140 32.64 -32.57 22.27
N ASN A 141 32.21 -33.82 22.24
CA ASN A 141 32.86 -34.88 23.04
C ASN A 141 32.76 -36.27 22.40
N ILE A 142 33.74 -36.66 21.57
CA ILE A 142 34.27 -38.04 21.48
C ILE A 142 35.55 -38.10 20.64
N GLN A 143 36.71 -37.99 21.29
CA GLN A 143 37.74 -39.04 21.43
C GLN A 143 38.95 -38.51 22.21
#